data_AF-A0A8J4VHF8-F1
#
_entry.id   AF-A0A8J4VHF8-F1
#
_cell.length_a   1.000
_cell.length_b   1.000
_cell.length_c   1.000
_cell.angle_alpha   90.00
_cell.angle_beta   90.00
_cell.angle_gamma   90.00
#
_symmetry.space_group_name_H-M   'P 1'
#
loop_
_entity.id
_entity.type
_entity.pdbx_description
1 polymer ?
#
loop_
_entity_poly.entity_id
_entity_poly.type
_entity_poly.pdbx_seq_one_letter_code
_entity_poly.pdbx_strand_id
1 'polypeptide(L)'
;MIKCAVIHIVEIDPLVISASINAMGFPAFSVMTPSGERAFSKPSTIDEVLWKGIHERLYLYESDAEKFVLDNTNLYDMVFIDAYDGEDIFPRKLWDPSSQFLKSLSNQLHPGHGTVVVNLHSDSDILDLVGSAPSFLQQILPMGKYVSGIGRAYKDVLVGSGSCGKEGSGLGFTVSVPWVCNTSLVVCRGLRTSGGYSNRDLVMNTISSKSLEVENLLNLPFSCLQYIKRGFILVE
;
A
#
# COMPACT_ATOMS: atom_id res chain seq x y z
N MET A 1 12.09 -12.51 -1.04
CA MET A 1 11.49 -12.01 -2.29
C MET A 1 10.56 -13.07 -2.86
N ILE A 2 9.35 -12.72 -3.27
CA ILE A 2 8.39 -13.68 -3.87
C ILE A 2 8.97 -14.09 -5.23
N LYS A 3 9.41 -15.35 -5.34
CA LYS A 3 10.26 -15.84 -6.43
C LYS A 3 9.65 -15.71 -7.84
N CYS A 4 8.34 -15.44 -7.95
CA CYS A 4 7.64 -15.32 -9.23
C CYS A 4 6.71 -14.09 -9.33
N ALA A 5 6.86 -13.08 -8.46
CA ALA A 5 6.04 -11.86 -8.57
C ALA A 5 6.36 -11.08 -9.84
N VAL A 6 5.31 -10.65 -10.54
CA VAL A 6 5.33 -9.64 -11.60
C VAL A 6 4.95 -8.31 -10.97
N ILE A 7 5.71 -7.26 -11.23
CA ILE A 7 5.55 -5.97 -10.56
C ILE A 7 5.38 -4.88 -11.61
N HIS A 8 4.21 -4.25 -11.61
CA HIS A 8 3.98 -2.99 -12.32
C HIS A 8 4.25 -1.84 -11.34
N ILE A 9 5.11 -0.92 -11.74
CA ILE A 9 5.53 0.26 -10.98
C ILE A 9 5.05 1.46 -11.78
N VAL A 10 4.44 2.43 -11.11
CA VAL A 10 3.91 3.62 -11.75
C VAL A 10 4.50 4.83 -11.04
N GLU A 11 5.23 5.66 -11.78
CA GLU A 11 5.85 6.89 -11.30
C GLU A 11 5.49 8.01 -12.26
N ILE A 12 5.11 9.17 -11.74
CA ILE A 12 4.67 10.32 -12.54
C ILE A 12 5.84 11.24 -12.91
N ASP A 13 6.88 11.30 -12.08
CA ASP A 13 8.00 12.22 -12.28
C ASP A 13 9.17 11.54 -13.03
N PRO A 14 9.46 11.92 -14.29
CA PRO A 14 10.59 11.39 -15.04
C PRO A 14 11.95 11.69 -14.38
N LEU A 15 12.06 12.75 -13.56
CA LEU A 15 13.29 13.04 -12.82
C LEU A 15 13.53 12.01 -11.71
N VAL A 16 12.48 11.57 -11.01
CA VAL A 16 12.56 10.50 -10.00
C VAL A 16 12.94 9.18 -10.67
N ILE A 17 12.34 8.86 -11.83
CA ILE A 17 12.71 7.68 -12.63
C ILE A 17 14.19 7.74 -13.02
N SER A 18 14.62 8.87 -13.58
CA SER A 18 16.00 9.07 -14.03
C SER A 18 17.00 8.97 -12.87
N ALA A 19 16.71 9.59 -11.72
CA ALA A 19 17.54 9.51 -10.53
C ALA A 19 17.63 8.08 -9.98
N SER A 20 16.50 7.35 -9.97
CA SER A 20 16.45 5.96 -9.52
C SER A 20 17.33 5.05 -10.37
N ILE A 21 17.30 5.23 -11.69
CA ILE A 21 18.10 4.45 -12.63
C ILE A 21 19.59 4.84 -12.52
N ASN A 22 19.89 6.14 -12.60
CA ASN A 22 21.27 6.60 -12.76
C ASN A 22 22.05 6.65 -11.45
N ALA A 23 21.40 6.90 -10.31
CA ALA A 23 22.07 7.08 -9.02
C ALA A 23 21.81 5.93 -8.04
N MET A 24 20.64 5.27 -8.11
CA MET A 24 20.23 4.26 -7.12
C MET A 24 20.30 2.82 -7.64
N GLY A 25 20.69 2.62 -8.91
CA GLY A 25 20.89 1.30 -9.50
C GLY A 25 19.59 0.57 -9.86
N PHE A 26 18.47 1.30 -9.98
CA PHE A 26 17.23 0.74 -10.49
C PHE A 26 17.39 0.30 -11.96
N PRO A 27 16.87 -0.86 -12.40
CA PRO A 27 17.25 -1.40 -13.69
C PRO A 27 16.50 -0.69 -14.81
N ALA A 28 17.26 0.00 -15.69
CA ALA A 28 16.72 0.76 -16.81
C ALA A 28 15.87 -0.10 -17.76
N PHE A 29 16.20 -1.39 -17.88
CA PHE A 29 15.43 -2.37 -18.65
C PHE A 29 13.96 -2.51 -18.23
N SER A 30 13.63 -2.10 -17.00
CA SER A 30 12.26 -2.12 -16.49
C SER A 30 11.37 -1.07 -17.15
N VAL A 31 11.93 -0.01 -17.72
CA VAL A 31 11.19 1.13 -18.27
C VAL A 31 10.34 0.69 -19.45
N MET A 32 9.05 1.04 -19.39
CA MET A 32 8.05 0.78 -20.41
C MET A 32 7.80 2.04 -21.24
N THR A 33 7.62 1.85 -22.54
CA THR A 33 7.15 2.91 -23.44
C THR A 33 5.64 3.07 -23.31
N PRO A 34 5.07 4.21 -23.76
CA PRO A 34 3.62 4.39 -23.86
C PRO A 34 2.92 3.35 -24.74
N SER A 35 3.64 2.66 -25.63
CA SER A 35 3.10 1.57 -26.45
C SER A 35 3.03 0.23 -25.72
N GLY A 36 3.50 0.15 -24.47
CA GLY A 36 3.50 -1.08 -23.67
C GLY A 36 4.66 -2.02 -23.96
N GLU A 37 5.69 -1.56 -24.67
CA GLU A 37 6.93 -2.31 -24.91
C GLU A 37 8.04 -1.84 -23.97
N ARG A 38 9.11 -2.63 -23.80
CA ARG A 38 10.27 -2.16 -23.04
C ARG A 38 11.02 -1.10 -23.83
N ALA A 39 11.44 -0.03 -23.16
CA ALA A 39 12.26 1.02 -23.77
C ALA A 39 13.63 0.50 -24.23
N PHE A 40 14.13 -0.57 -23.60
CA PHE A 40 15.37 -1.24 -23.96
C PHE A 40 15.09 -2.67 -24.41
N SER A 41 15.69 -3.07 -25.54
CA SER A 41 15.49 -4.41 -26.12
C SER A 41 16.21 -5.54 -25.36
N LYS A 42 17.23 -5.21 -24.57
CA LYS A 42 17.99 -6.17 -23.76
C LYS A 42 18.45 -5.53 -22.44
N PRO A 43 18.57 -6.32 -21.36
CA PRO A 43 19.12 -5.83 -20.10
C PRO A 43 20.60 -5.48 -20.24
N SER A 44 21.09 -4.58 -19.39
CA SER A 44 22.53 -4.32 -19.28
C SER A 44 23.21 -5.41 -18.43
N THR A 45 24.52 -5.57 -18.57
CA THR A 45 25.29 -6.50 -17.72
C THR A 45 25.18 -6.15 -16.23
N ILE A 46 25.04 -4.87 -15.90
CA ILE A 46 24.83 -4.41 -14.53
C ILE A 46 23.47 -4.90 -14.01
N ASP A 47 22.42 -4.82 -14.83
CA ASP A 47 21.08 -5.30 -14.47
C ASP A 47 21.07 -6.81 -14.20
N GLU A 48 21.79 -7.59 -15.01
CA GLU A 48 21.93 -9.03 -14.84
C GLU A 48 22.63 -9.39 -13.52
N VAL A 49 23.74 -8.71 -13.21
CA VAL A 49 24.54 -9.00 -12.02
C VAL A 49 23.84 -8.56 -10.74
N LEU A 50 23.31 -7.33 -10.71
CA LEU A 50 22.67 -6.76 -9.51
C LEU A 50 21.30 -7.37 -9.24
N TRP A 51 20.48 -7.49 -10.29
CA TRP A 51 19.07 -7.88 -10.14
C TRP A 51 18.83 -9.36 -10.41
N LYS A 52 19.81 -10.14 -10.89
CA LYS A 52 19.75 -11.60 -11.00
C LYS A 52 18.43 -12.12 -11.61
N GLY A 53 17.99 -11.48 -12.71
CA GLY A 53 16.76 -11.80 -13.44
C GLY A 53 15.46 -11.20 -12.86
N ILE A 54 15.50 -10.48 -11.73
CA ILE A 54 14.32 -9.77 -11.20
C ILE A 54 13.87 -8.66 -12.16
N HIS A 55 14.82 -7.97 -12.81
CA HIS A 55 14.55 -6.90 -13.76
C HIS A 55 13.62 -7.32 -14.92
N GLU A 56 13.55 -8.61 -15.26
CA GLU A 56 12.65 -9.13 -16.31
C GLU A 56 11.17 -9.11 -15.90
N ARG A 57 10.90 -9.03 -14.60
CA ARG A 57 9.55 -9.03 -14.02
C ARG A 57 9.13 -7.67 -13.48
N LEU A 58 9.98 -6.66 -13.68
CA LEU A 58 9.70 -5.26 -13.36
C LEU A 58 9.26 -4.52 -14.62
N TYR A 59 8.20 -3.73 -14.48
CA TYR A 59 7.60 -2.95 -15.55
C TYR A 59 7.29 -1.57 -14.97
N LEU A 60 8.15 -0.59 -15.27
CA LEU A 60 8.06 0.78 -14.79
C LEU A 60 7.39 1.64 -15.85
N TYR A 61 6.24 2.22 -15.52
CA TYR A 61 5.48 3.12 -16.36
C TYR A 61 5.63 4.56 -15.86
N GLU A 62 6.05 5.44 -16.76
CA GLU A 62 5.94 6.89 -16.56
C GLU A 62 4.47 7.29 -16.81
N SER A 63 3.67 7.36 -15.76
CA SER A 63 2.25 7.67 -15.85
C SER A 63 1.71 8.17 -14.53
N ASP A 64 0.64 8.95 -14.62
CA ASP A 64 -0.25 9.15 -13.49
C ASP A 64 -0.90 7.82 -13.06
N ALA A 65 -1.03 7.60 -11.75
CA ALA A 65 -1.58 6.37 -11.18
C ALA A 65 -3.07 6.16 -11.49
N GLU A 66 -3.88 7.23 -11.51
CA GLU A 66 -5.29 7.13 -11.89
C GLU A 66 -5.43 6.74 -13.35
N LYS A 67 -4.67 7.40 -14.23
CA LYS A 67 -4.63 7.03 -15.65
C LYS A 67 -4.20 5.57 -15.86
N PHE A 68 -3.11 5.14 -15.22
CA PHE A 68 -2.62 3.76 -15.37
C PHE A 68 -3.66 2.73 -14.93
N VAL A 69 -4.30 2.95 -13.78
CA VAL A 69 -5.36 2.06 -13.29
C VAL A 69 -6.56 2.06 -14.23
N LEU A 70 -6.93 3.19 -14.84
CA LEU A 70 -8.07 3.24 -15.77
C LEU A 70 -7.78 2.54 -17.11
N ASP A 71 -6.56 2.66 -17.61
CA ASP A 71 -6.16 2.12 -18.92
C ASP A 71 -5.81 0.61 -18.87
N ASN A 72 -5.61 0.08 -17.66
CA ASN A 72 -5.23 -1.31 -17.43
C ASN A 72 -6.44 -2.20 -17.07
N THR A 73 -6.31 -3.51 -17.26
CA THR A 73 -7.30 -4.52 -16.82
C THR A 73 -6.69 -5.67 -16.01
N ASN A 74 -5.38 -5.59 -15.71
CA ASN A 74 -4.71 -6.61 -14.92
C ASN A 74 -5.32 -6.77 -13.52
N LEU A 75 -5.31 -8.01 -13.03
CA LEU A 75 -5.74 -8.37 -11.69
C LEU A 75 -4.52 -8.47 -10.76
N TYR A 76 -4.59 -7.86 -9.59
CA TYR A 76 -3.51 -7.76 -8.61
C TYR A 76 -3.86 -8.46 -7.31
N ASP A 77 -2.89 -9.22 -6.78
CA ASP A 77 -2.97 -9.78 -5.43
C ASP A 77 -2.64 -8.74 -4.37
N MET A 78 -1.67 -7.87 -4.67
CA MET A 78 -1.18 -6.83 -3.77
C MET A 78 -0.93 -5.54 -4.53
N VAL A 79 -1.34 -4.42 -3.95
CA VAL A 79 -1.07 -3.07 -4.46
C VAL A 79 -0.47 -2.25 -3.34
N PHE A 80 0.67 -1.61 -3.62
CA PHE A 80 1.32 -0.69 -2.72
C PHE A 80 1.16 0.71 -3.26
N ILE A 81 0.74 1.64 -2.41
CA ILE A 81 0.58 3.05 -2.76
C ILE A 81 1.47 3.86 -1.83
N ASP A 82 2.48 4.47 -2.42
CA ASP A 82 3.40 5.39 -1.78
C ASP A 82 3.52 6.60 -2.70
N ALA A 83 2.56 7.52 -2.58
CA ALA A 83 2.32 8.55 -3.58
C ALA A 83 1.89 9.85 -2.89
N TYR A 84 2.87 10.65 -2.47
CA TYR A 84 2.63 11.99 -1.95
C TYR A 84 2.83 13.03 -3.04
N ASP A 85 2.17 14.17 -2.90
CA ASP A 85 2.58 15.34 -3.64
C ASP A 85 3.87 15.96 -3.08
N GLY A 86 4.39 16.99 -3.74
CA GLY A 86 5.61 17.68 -3.31
C GLY A 86 5.51 18.37 -1.95
N GLU A 87 4.32 18.41 -1.33
CA GLU A 87 4.03 19.01 -0.03
C GLU A 87 3.70 17.94 1.03
N ASP A 88 4.03 16.68 0.76
CA ASP A 88 3.82 15.54 1.66
C ASP A 88 2.34 15.18 1.91
N ILE A 89 1.45 15.57 0.99
CA ILE A 89 0.01 15.31 1.10
C ILE A 89 -0.38 14.13 0.21
N PHE A 90 -1.14 13.18 0.77
CA PHE A 90 -1.69 12.07 -0.01
C PHE A 90 -2.85 12.58 -0.91
N PRO A 91 -2.70 12.57 -2.26
CA PRO A 91 -3.60 13.31 -3.15
C PRO A 91 -5.05 12.82 -3.08
N ARG A 92 -5.99 13.76 -2.97
CA ARG A 92 -7.44 13.48 -2.83
C ARG A 92 -7.99 12.53 -3.89
N LYS A 93 -7.52 12.63 -5.14
CA LYS A 93 -7.93 11.77 -6.26
C LYS A 93 -7.65 10.28 -6.01
N LEU A 94 -6.65 9.94 -5.19
CA LEU A 94 -6.27 8.56 -4.89
C LEU A 94 -7.06 7.95 -3.72
N TRP A 95 -7.89 8.73 -3.03
CA TRP A 95 -8.64 8.23 -1.87
C TRP A 95 -10.08 8.73 -1.77
N ASP A 96 -10.57 9.48 -2.76
CA ASP A 96 -11.98 9.83 -2.85
C ASP A 96 -12.85 8.59 -3.10
N PRO A 97 -13.81 8.25 -2.22
CA PRO A 97 -14.73 7.13 -2.47
C PRO A 97 -15.48 7.24 -3.79
N SER A 98 -15.67 8.46 -4.29
CA SER A 98 -16.33 8.75 -5.56
C SER A 98 -15.39 8.76 -6.76
N SER A 99 -14.05 8.78 -6.54
CA SER A 99 -13.03 8.76 -7.61
C SER A 99 -13.17 7.56 -8.53
N GLN A 100 -12.74 7.72 -9.77
CA GLN A 100 -12.63 6.60 -10.69
C GLN A 100 -11.48 5.68 -10.30
N PHE A 101 -10.37 6.24 -9.78
CA PHE A 101 -9.25 5.47 -9.25
C PHE A 101 -9.65 4.35 -8.29
N LEU A 102 -10.29 4.67 -7.15
CA LEU A 102 -10.62 3.66 -6.14
C LEU A 102 -11.61 2.60 -6.66
N LYS A 103 -12.57 3.02 -7.49
CA LYS A 103 -13.55 2.10 -8.10
C LYS A 103 -12.89 1.14 -9.06
N SER A 104 -12.01 1.63 -9.93
CA SER A 104 -11.27 0.80 -10.89
C SER A 104 -10.26 -0.11 -10.18
N LEU A 105 -9.57 0.40 -9.15
CA LEU A 105 -8.69 -0.38 -8.30
C LEU A 105 -9.44 -1.54 -7.63
N SER A 106 -10.66 -1.29 -7.11
CA SER A 106 -11.50 -2.34 -6.52
C SER A 106 -11.78 -3.49 -7.50
N ASN A 107 -12.01 -3.17 -8.78
CA ASN A 107 -12.25 -4.19 -9.82
C ASN A 107 -10.98 -4.93 -10.23
N GLN A 108 -9.81 -4.32 -10.04
CA GLN A 108 -8.50 -4.91 -10.35
C GLN A 108 -7.86 -5.66 -9.19
N LEU A 109 -8.48 -5.72 -8.02
CA LEU A 109 -7.97 -6.52 -6.91
C LEU A 109 -8.54 -7.94 -6.96
N HIS A 110 -7.71 -8.93 -6.64
CA HIS A 110 -8.16 -10.30 -6.53
C HIS A 110 -9.34 -10.41 -5.53
N PRO A 111 -10.48 -11.02 -5.89
CA PRO A 111 -11.69 -11.00 -5.07
C PRO A 111 -11.53 -11.75 -3.74
N GLY A 112 -10.66 -12.76 -3.69
CA GLY A 112 -10.46 -13.60 -2.52
C GLY A 112 -9.41 -13.10 -1.52
N HIS A 113 -8.35 -12.45 -1.98
CA HIS A 113 -7.17 -12.12 -1.16
C HIS A 113 -6.48 -10.82 -1.56
N GLY A 114 -7.08 -10.05 -2.48
CA GLY A 114 -6.58 -8.76 -2.90
C GLY A 114 -6.33 -7.86 -1.69
N THR A 115 -5.14 -7.27 -1.64
CA THR A 115 -4.68 -6.46 -0.52
C THR A 115 -4.10 -5.16 -1.02
N VAL A 116 -4.53 -4.05 -0.44
CA VAL A 116 -3.95 -2.72 -0.69
C VAL A 116 -3.23 -2.26 0.55
N VAL A 117 -2.01 -1.78 0.38
CA VAL A 117 -1.19 -1.17 1.43
C VAL A 117 -0.91 0.27 1.00
N VAL A 118 -1.32 1.23 1.82
CA VAL A 118 -1.09 2.66 1.60
C VAL A 118 -0.14 3.16 2.66
N ASN A 119 0.96 3.76 2.22
CA ASN A 119 1.85 4.51 3.09
C ASN A 119 1.19 5.87 3.41
N LEU A 120 1.07 6.23 4.68
CA LEU A 120 0.47 7.50 5.13
C LEU A 120 1.35 8.14 6.20
N HIS A 121 1.83 9.36 5.96
CA HIS A 121 2.50 10.15 7.00
C HIS A 121 1.54 10.41 8.16
N SER A 122 2.03 10.31 9.39
CA SER A 122 1.18 10.53 10.57
C SER A 122 0.71 11.98 10.62
N ASP A 123 -0.54 12.19 11.03
CA ASP A 123 -1.25 13.49 11.14
C ASP A 123 -0.60 14.53 12.09
N SER A 124 0.68 14.37 12.47
CA SER A 124 1.43 15.28 13.31
C SER A 124 1.42 16.73 12.78
N ASP A 125 1.40 16.92 11.45
CA ASP A 125 1.61 18.26 10.87
C ASP A 125 0.31 18.97 10.44
N ILE A 126 -0.82 18.25 10.29
CA ILE A 126 -2.09 18.88 9.86
C ILE A 126 -2.79 19.65 11.00
N LEU A 127 -2.46 19.34 12.26
CA LEU A 127 -3.08 19.97 13.44
C LEU A 127 -2.37 21.24 13.93
N ASP A 128 -1.17 21.56 13.44
CA ASP A 128 -0.48 22.80 13.82
C ASP A 128 -1.11 24.07 13.21
N LEU A 129 -2.11 23.93 12.33
CA LEU A 129 -2.89 25.07 11.84
C LEU A 129 -4.01 25.52 12.79
N VAL A 130 -4.38 24.72 13.79
CA VAL A 130 -5.45 25.06 14.74
C VAL A 130 -5.00 24.79 16.17
N GLY A 131 -4.32 25.79 16.71
CA GLY A 131 -3.89 25.98 18.09
C GLY A 131 -4.31 24.96 19.15
N SER A 132 -3.27 24.44 19.82
CA SER A 132 -3.22 24.03 21.23
C SER A 132 -3.61 22.59 21.58
N ALA A 133 -2.60 21.71 21.60
CA ALA A 133 -2.48 20.67 22.63
C ALA A 133 -0.99 20.37 22.92
N PRO A 134 -0.60 20.05 24.16
CA PRO A 134 0.79 19.71 24.47
C PRO A 134 1.18 18.40 23.76
N SER A 135 2.36 18.41 23.12
CA SER A 135 2.95 17.32 22.32
C SER A 135 2.97 15.94 22.98
N PHE A 136 2.91 15.86 24.32
CA PHE A 136 2.88 14.62 25.08
C PHE A 136 1.53 13.89 25.04
N LEU A 137 0.41 14.57 24.76
CA LEU A 137 -0.91 13.94 24.64
C LEU A 137 -1.21 13.44 23.22
N GLN A 138 -0.50 13.92 22.20
CA GLN A 138 -0.67 13.51 20.79
C GLN A 138 -0.24 12.07 20.54
N GLN A 139 0.75 11.55 21.29
CA GLN A 139 1.16 10.14 21.22
C GLN A 139 0.08 9.17 21.75
N ILE A 140 -0.97 9.68 22.40
CA ILE A 140 -2.06 8.91 23.03
C ILE A 140 -3.37 9.06 22.24
N LEU A 141 -3.45 9.94 21.24
CA LEU A 141 -4.68 10.14 20.48
C LEU A 141 -4.92 8.99 19.48
N PRO A 142 -6.18 8.51 19.37
CA PRO A 142 -6.57 7.58 18.33
C PRO A 142 -6.34 8.22 16.96
N MET A 143 -6.14 7.38 15.94
CA MET A 143 -5.95 7.73 14.53
C MET A 143 -6.45 9.13 14.16
N GLY A 144 -5.57 9.98 13.63
CA GLY A 144 -5.98 11.31 13.21
C GLY A 144 -7.08 11.27 12.14
N LYS A 145 -7.88 12.34 12.08
CA LYS A 145 -9.12 12.38 11.28
C LYS A 145 -8.86 12.12 9.80
N TYR A 146 -7.69 12.49 9.30
CA TYR A 146 -7.33 12.34 7.90
C TYR A 146 -7.04 10.88 7.56
N VAL A 147 -6.15 10.23 8.31
CA VAL A 147 -5.87 8.79 8.12
C VAL A 147 -7.11 7.93 8.36
N SER A 148 -7.95 8.27 9.34
CA SER A 148 -9.23 7.58 9.56
C SER A 148 -10.18 7.73 8.35
N GLY A 149 -10.25 8.93 7.76
CA GLY A 149 -11.05 9.19 6.56
C GLY A 149 -10.58 8.39 5.34
N ILE A 150 -9.27 8.33 5.12
CA ILE A 150 -8.67 7.52 4.05
C ILE A 150 -8.93 6.03 4.30
N GLY A 151 -8.68 5.56 5.53
CA GLY A 151 -8.94 4.17 5.93
C GLY A 151 -10.36 3.73 5.62
N ARG A 152 -11.35 4.55 6.01
CA ARG A 152 -12.76 4.28 5.73
C ARG A 152 -13.05 4.27 4.24
N ALA A 153 -12.54 5.25 3.48
CA ALA A 153 -12.73 5.30 2.03
C ALA A 153 -12.23 4.02 1.33
N TYR A 154 -11.03 3.57 1.66
CA TYR A 154 -10.48 2.33 1.09
C TYR A 154 -11.27 1.10 1.55
N LYS A 155 -11.61 0.98 2.84
CA LYS A 155 -12.39 -0.14 3.35
C LYS A 155 -13.76 -0.22 2.66
N ASP A 156 -14.49 0.89 2.62
CA ASP A 156 -15.85 0.93 2.08
C ASP A 156 -15.91 0.60 0.59
N VAL A 157 -14.94 1.09 -0.21
CA VAL A 157 -14.93 0.86 -1.67
C VAL A 157 -14.33 -0.50 -2.04
N LEU A 158 -13.28 -0.95 -1.35
CA LEU A 158 -12.55 -2.18 -1.73
C LEU A 158 -13.18 -3.44 -1.14
N VAL A 159 -13.74 -3.36 0.06
CA VAL A 159 -14.37 -4.49 0.76
C VAL A 159 -15.89 -4.40 0.65
N GLY A 160 -16.46 -3.20 0.73
CA GLY A 160 -17.90 -2.96 0.73
C GLY A 160 -18.42 -2.58 2.12
N SER A 161 -19.25 -1.54 2.20
CA SER A 161 -20.05 -1.25 3.38
C SER A 161 -21.20 -2.27 3.46
N GLY A 162 -21.38 -2.94 4.60
CA GLY A 162 -22.38 -4.00 4.79
C GLY A 162 -23.85 -3.60 4.56
N SER A 163 -24.14 -2.36 4.13
CA SER A 163 -25.51 -1.88 3.90
C SER A 163 -26.17 -2.41 2.62
N CYS A 164 -25.42 -3.03 1.69
CA CYS A 164 -25.93 -3.40 0.35
C CYS A 164 -26.08 -4.93 0.13
N GLY A 165 -26.20 -5.72 1.20
CA GLY A 165 -26.54 -7.16 1.10
C GLY A 165 -25.42 -8.09 0.60
N LYS A 166 -24.24 -7.56 0.29
CA LYS A 166 -22.99 -8.33 0.20
C LYS A 166 -22.12 -7.93 1.38
N GLU A 167 -22.16 -8.70 2.47
CA GLU A 167 -21.21 -8.54 3.56
C GLU A 167 -19.80 -8.78 3.01
N GLY A 168 -19.07 -7.70 2.76
CA GLY A 168 -17.66 -7.76 2.42
C GLY A 168 -16.90 -8.34 3.60
N SER A 169 -16.35 -9.54 3.44
CA SER A 169 -15.66 -10.26 4.53
C SER A 169 -14.20 -9.81 4.74
N GLY A 170 -13.86 -8.61 4.27
CA GLY A 170 -12.52 -8.06 4.31
C GLY A 170 -12.25 -7.25 5.57
N LEU A 171 -10.99 -6.93 5.77
CA LEU A 171 -10.45 -6.25 6.94
C LEU A 171 -9.68 -5.01 6.51
N GLY A 172 -9.91 -3.90 7.20
CA GLY A 172 -9.02 -2.73 7.16
C GLY A 172 -8.36 -2.55 8.52
N PHE A 173 -7.05 -2.32 8.56
CA PHE A 173 -6.34 -1.96 9.77
C PHE A 173 -5.16 -1.06 9.43
N THR A 174 -4.62 -0.38 10.44
CA THR A 174 -3.41 0.41 10.31
C THR A 174 -2.36 -0.03 11.31
N VAL A 175 -1.10 0.20 10.96
CA VAL A 175 0.04 -0.01 11.84
C VAL A 175 0.90 1.24 11.79
N SER A 176 1.00 1.93 12.91
CA SER A 176 1.85 3.11 13.04
C SER A 176 3.23 2.73 13.56
N VAL A 177 4.25 3.43 13.04
CA VAL A 177 5.64 3.31 13.43
C VAL A 177 6.08 4.70 13.93
N PRO A 178 5.85 5.04 15.21
CA PRO A 178 5.93 6.42 15.69
C PRO A 178 7.29 7.10 15.50
N TRP A 179 8.38 6.35 15.53
CA TRP A 179 9.74 6.89 15.40
C TRP A 179 10.10 7.34 13.97
N VAL A 180 9.30 6.97 12.96
CA VAL A 180 9.45 7.44 11.57
C VAL A 180 8.23 8.25 11.10
N CYS A 181 7.34 8.65 12.02
CA CYS A 181 6.13 9.44 11.72
C CYS A 181 5.32 8.86 10.54
N ASN A 182 5.20 7.53 10.50
CA ASN A 182 4.58 6.82 9.39
C ASN A 182 3.49 5.86 9.90
N THR A 183 2.40 5.79 9.17
CA THR A 183 1.28 4.88 9.37
C THR A 183 0.99 4.13 8.08
N SER A 184 1.11 2.80 8.12
CA SER A 184 0.68 1.97 6.99
C SER A 184 -0.79 1.59 7.17
N LEU A 185 -1.63 1.94 6.21
CA LEU A 185 -3.00 1.44 6.08
C LEU A 185 -3.00 0.17 5.24
N VAL A 186 -3.66 -0.87 5.72
CA VAL A 186 -3.80 -2.16 5.03
C VAL A 186 -5.28 -2.49 4.91
N VAL A 187 -5.75 -2.75 3.68
CA VAL A 187 -7.11 -3.21 3.39
C VAL A 187 -7.04 -4.50 2.60
N CYS A 188 -7.54 -5.59 3.18
CA CYS A 188 -7.43 -6.95 2.64
C CYS A 188 -8.81 -7.61 2.51
N ARG A 189 -9.08 -8.28 1.39
CA ARG A 189 -10.33 -9.03 1.18
C ARG A 189 -10.36 -10.40 1.86
N GLY A 190 -9.20 -11.01 2.08
CA GLY A 190 -9.07 -12.43 2.43
C GLY A 190 -9.03 -12.77 3.92
N LEU A 191 -8.91 -11.78 4.81
CA LEU A 191 -8.80 -12.02 6.25
C LEU A 191 -10.17 -12.18 6.90
N ARG A 192 -10.85 -13.29 6.60
CA ARG A 192 -12.14 -13.66 7.22
C ARG A 192 -11.93 -14.12 8.65
N THR A 193 -12.53 -13.43 9.62
CA THR A 193 -12.81 -14.01 10.93
C THR A 193 -14.20 -14.64 10.89
N SER A 194 -14.34 -15.93 11.15
CA SER A 194 -15.67 -16.57 11.13
C SER A 194 -16.55 -15.98 12.25
N GLY A 195 -17.69 -15.42 11.88
CA GLY A 195 -18.62 -14.76 12.80
C GLY A 195 -18.59 -13.26 12.58
N GLY A 196 -19.72 -12.68 12.17
CA GLY A 196 -19.89 -11.30 11.66
C GLY A 196 -19.56 -10.14 12.63
N TYR A 197 -18.75 -10.39 13.64
CA TYR A 197 -18.12 -9.36 14.49
C TYR A 197 -16.60 -9.58 14.49
N SER A 198 -15.89 -8.70 13.80
CA SER A 198 -14.43 -8.67 13.77
C SER A 198 -13.89 -8.24 15.14
N ASN A 199 -13.72 -9.19 16.06
CA ASN A 199 -13.06 -8.91 17.33
C ASN A 199 -11.60 -8.56 17.06
N ARG A 200 -11.20 -7.33 17.40
CA ARG A 200 -9.82 -6.82 17.29
C ARG A 200 -8.80 -7.82 17.80
N ASP A 201 -9.07 -8.47 18.94
CA ASP A 201 -8.15 -9.42 19.55
C ASP A 201 -8.00 -10.69 18.72
N LEU A 202 -9.09 -11.17 18.10
CA LEU A 202 -9.08 -12.36 17.26
C LEU A 202 -8.35 -12.10 15.93
N VAL A 203 -8.55 -10.92 15.34
CA VAL A 203 -7.79 -10.44 14.18
C VAL A 203 -6.31 -10.33 14.52
N MET A 204 -5.98 -9.68 15.64
CA MET A 204 -4.61 -9.52 16.11
C MET A 204 -3.92 -10.85 16.38
N ASN A 205 -4.61 -11.80 17.00
CA ASN A 205 -4.07 -13.14 17.25
C ASN A 205 -3.82 -13.90 15.94
N THR A 206 -4.71 -13.76 14.96
CA THR A 206 -4.55 -14.37 13.64
C THR A 206 -3.35 -13.80 12.91
N ILE A 207 -3.23 -12.47 12.85
CA ILE A 207 -2.10 -11.77 12.24
C ILE A 207 -0.80 -12.13 12.98
N SER A 208 -0.82 -12.17 14.30
CA SER A 208 0.34 -12.54 15.12
C SER A 208 0.83 -13.96 14.81
N SER A 209 -0.09 -14.92 14.74
CA SER A 209 0.23 -16.31 14.38
C SER A 209 0.83 -16.41 12.98
N LYS A 210 0.23 -15.73 11.99
CA LYS A 210 0.73 -15.71 10.61
C LYS A 210 2.04 -14.96 10.45
N SER A 211 2.28 -13.93 11.27
CA SER A 211 3.55 -13.20 11.25
C SER A 211 4.73 -14.10 11.62
N LEU A 212 4.57 -15.00 12.59
CA LEU A 212 5.61 -15.96 12.98
C LEU A 212 5.89 -16.98 11.86
N GLU A 213 4.85 -17.43 11.15
CA GLU A 213 5.01 -18.30 9.98
C GLU A 213 5.83 -17.62 8.88
N VAL A 214 5.53 -16.35 8.58
CA VAL A 214 6.25 -15.54 7.58
C VAL A 214 7.69 -15.26 8.01
N GLU A 215 7.92 -14.92 9.29
CA GLU A 215 9.26 -14.71 9.86
C GLU A 215 10.14 -15.93 9.64
N ASN A 216 9.64 -17.13 9.95
CA ASN A 216 10.35 -18.38 9.76
C ASN A 216 10.56 -18.73 8.28
N LEU A 217 9.53 -18.55 7.45
CA LEU A 217 9.58 -18.88 6.03
C LEU A 217 10.57 -18.00 5.26
N LEU A 218 10.62 -16.71 5.60
CA LEU A 218 11.50 -15.73 4.97
C LEU A 218 12.85 -15.59 5.67
N ASN A 219 13.04 -16.28 6.81
CA ASN A 219 14.23 -16.19 7.67
C ASN A 219 14.58 -14.73 8.01
N LEU A 220 13.57 -13.98 8.47
CA LEU A 220 13.74 -12.55 8.76
C LEU A 220 14.65 -12.34 9.98
N PRO A 221 15.55 -11.34 9.97
CA PRO A 221 16.44 -11.06 11.10
C PRO A 221 15.75 -10.27 12.23
N PHE A 222 14.43 -10.08 12.17
CA PHE A 222 13.65 -9.32 13.13
C PHE A 222 12.24 -9.92 13.29
N SER A 223 11.59 -9.61 14.40
CA SER A 223 10.21 -10.03 14.65
C SER A 223 9.20 -9.00 14.15
N CYS A 224 8.40 -9.37 13.16
CA CYS A 224 7.23 -8.64 12.66
C CYS A 224 6.21 -8.39 13.78
N LEU A 225 6.05 -9.33 14.72
CA LEU A 225 5.08 -9.23 15.82
C LEU A 225 5.26 -7.96 16.66
N GLN A 226 6.51 -7.53 16.89
CA GLN A 226 6.81 -6.34 17.67
C GLN A 226 6.29 -5.07 16.99
N TYR A 227 6.32 -5.01 15.66
CA TYR A 227 5.82 -3.87 14.90
C TYR A 227 4.29 -3.86 14.87
N ILE A 228 3.68 -5.02 14.63
CA ILE A 228 2.21 -5.14 14.56
C ILE A 228 1.57 -4.75 15.90
N LYS A 229 2.14 -5.18 17.03
CA LYS A 229 1.60 -4.84 18.36
C LYS A 229 1.67 -3.36 18.74
N ARG A 230 2.57 -2.58 18.13
CA ARG A 230 2.92 -1.23 18.58
C ARG A 230 2.02 -0.10 18.07
N GLY A 231 1.01 -0.40 17.25
CA GLY A 231 0.12 0.63 16.73
C GLY A 231 -1.07 0.08 15.96
N PHE A 232 -1.50 -1.15 16.25
CA PHE A 232 -2.60 -1.77 15.52
C PHE A 232 -3.95 -1.13 15.89
N ILE A 233 -4.58 -0.55 14.88
CA ILE A 233 -5.91 0.02 14.96
C ILE A 233 -6.75 -0.60 13.83
N LEU A 234 -7.93 -1.11 14.19
CA LEU A 234 -8.87 -1.62 13.22
C LEU A 234 -9.62 -0.44 12.58
N VAL A 235 -9.77 -0.45 11.26
CA VAL A 235 -10.58 0.56 10.56
C VAL A 235 -12.04 0.15 10.67
N GLU A 236 -12.86 1.01 11.27
CA GLU A 236 -14.32 0.86 11.39
C GLU A 236 -15.08 1.47 10.20
#